data_AF-A0A1Y2LEX1-F1
#
_entry.id   AF-A0A1Y2LEX1-F1
#
_cell.length_a   1.000
_cell.length_b   1.000
_cell.length_c   1.000
_cell.angle_alpha   90.00
_cell.angle_beta   90.00
_cell.angle_gamma   90.00
#
_symmetry.space_group_name_H-M   'P 1'
#
loop_
_entity.id
_entity.type
_entity.pdbx_description
1 polymer ?
#
loop_
_entity_poly.entity_id
_entity_poly.type
_entity_poly.pdbx_seq_one_letter_code
_entity_poly.pdbx_strand_id
1 'polypeptide(L)'
;MKIDDGELLNREFWTQDPESLGGLIDHLPNSTEVPIIEFQYDLTRSPPEESIKVKCVHCKVSQPNHSKGFVLKLPNSGERFLIGHVCGKLHYSAKFEQVRREFKDQRKRSLQLQRLGRIQVAFPKFIESLDIICQHPTFATYDELNITLIDKFSDLQHALASSSGELKIPVEVRDHARELNGTNNYEAEKEEWDNLTVTAKKNLRAEGIKPPEPPKYYKTQFKVVGRFNGLDFTRRQSQTVDELTRISNLLKASYKELSTIQTNTLRTSELGARLKVVSKLANEIQGLARRTNAMTAFFQPENLAAIASWANQHTDFHEHYSASGYNLMATDSRYGGKKYVVGLPSPTPSLPDLNELLEFIEQADLATH
;
A
#
# COMPACT_ATOMS: atom_id res chain seq x y z
N MET A 1 20.81 -21.26 -29.03
CA MET A 1 21.31 -20.01 -29.64
C MET A 1 20.88 -18.85 -28.75
N LYS A 2 21.77 -17.93 -28.39
CA LYS A 2 21.40 -16.78 -27.55
C LYS A 2 20.79 -15.72 -28.47
N ILE A 3 19.49 -15.49 -28.36
CA ILE A 3 18.77 -14.42 -29.07
C ILE A 3 19.31 -13.08 -28.55
N ASP A 4 19.61 -12.14 -29.44
CA ASP A 4 20.08 -10.83 -29.03
C ASP A 4 18.94 -9.91 -28.55
N ASP A 5 19.28 -8.82 -27.85
CA ASP A 5 18.29 -7.92 -27.26
C ASP A 5 17.45 -7.18 -28.32
N GLY A 6 18.00 -6.93 -29.51
CA GLY A 6 17.29 -6.30 -30.63
C GLY A 6 16.26 -7.25 -31.25
N GLU A 7 16.63 -8.51 -31.44
CA GLU A 7 15.70 -9.57 -31.84
C GLU A 7 14.59 -9.77 -30.79
N LEU A 8 14.92 -9.77 -29.50
CA LEU A 8 13.93 -9.90 -28.43
C LEU A 8 12.92 -8.74 -28.39
N LEU A 9 13.35 -7.52 -28.70
CA LEU A 9 12.47 -6.34 -28.76
C LEU A 9 11.45 -6.44 -29.90
N ASN A 10 11.83 -7.05 -31.02
CA ASN A 10 10.99 -7.23 -32.21
C ASN A 10 10.24 -8.57 -32.21
N ARG A 11 10.49 -9.44 -31.24
CA ARG A 11 9.89 -10.78 -31.19
C ARG A 11 8.45 -10.73 -30.64
N GLU A 12 7.54 -11.35 -31.39
CA GLU A 12 6.21 -11.66 -30.91
C GLU A 12 6.22 -12.93 -30.04
N PHE A 13 5.62 -12.85 -28.86
CA PHE A 13 5.51 -13.98 -27.91
C PHE A 13 4.11 -14.59 -27.86
N TRP A 14 3.14 -13.97 -28.51
CA TRP A 14 1.74 -14.35 -28.44
C TRP A 14 1.12 -14.44 -29.83
N THR A 15 0.19 -15.37 -30.00
CA THR A 15 -0.70 -15.41 -31.16
C THR A 15 -2.13 -15.64 -30.71
N GLN A 16 -3.07 -14.98 -31.39
CA GLN A 16 -4.52 -15.16 -31.21
C GLN A 16 -5.12 -16.08 -32.27
N ASP A 17 -4.33 -16.47 -33.26
CA ASP A 17 -4.74 -17.38 -34.32
C ASP A 17 -3.58 -18.33 -34.63
N PRO A 18 -3.33 -19.32 -33.76
CA PRO A 18 -2.23 -20.25 -33.94
C PRO A 18 -2.44 -21.22 -35.11
N GLU A 19 -3.67 -21.41 -35.60
CA GLU A 19 -4.01 -22.36 -36.67
C GLU A 19 -3.71 -21.81 -38.08
N SER A 20 -3.68 -20.48 -38.26
CA SER A 20 -3.32 -19.85 -39.54
C SER A 20 -1.81 -19.72 -39.79
N LEU A 21 -0.97 -20.11 -38.83
CA LEU A 21 0.49 -20.05 -38.98
C LEU A 21 0.97 -21.03 -40.06
N GLY A 22 1.72 -20.53 -41.04
CA GLY A 22 2.28 -21.36 -42.12
C GLY A 22 3.20 -22.47 -41.59
N GLY A 23 3.22 -23.62 -42.25
CA GLY A 23 4.06 -24.76 -41.85
C GLY A 23 3.56 -25.52 -40.61
N LEU A 24 2.30 -25.31 -40.21
CA LEU A 24 1.65 -26.06 -39.14
C LEU A 24 1.32 -27.48 -39.62
N ILE A 25 1.82 -28.48 -38.88
CA ILE A 25 1.49 -29.90 -39.05
C ILE A 25 0.48 -30.33 -37.98
N ASP A 26 -0.40 -31.26 -38.36
CA ASP A 26 -1.51 -31.75 -37.53
C ASP A 26 -1.25 -33.13 -36.90
N HIS A 27 -0.03 -33.65 -37.09
CA HIS A 27 0.45 -34.94 -36.61
C HIS A 27 1.73 -34.77 -35.80
N LEU A 28 2.14 -35.84 -35.12
CA LEU A 28 3.40 -35.84 -34.39
C LEU A 28 4.58 -35.74 -35.36
N PRO A 29 5.54 -34.83 -35.13
CA PRO A 29 6.70 -34.72 -36.00
C PRO A 29 7.54 -35.99 -35.96
N ASN A 30 8.00 -36.44 -37.13
CA ASN A 30 8.97 -37.53 -37.28
C ASN A 30 10.41 -37.03 -37.06
N SER A 31 10.63 -36.27 -35.98
CA SER A 31 11.93 -35.71 -35.64
C SER A 31 12.27 -35.97 -34.17
N THR A 32 13.55 -36.24 -33.92
CA THR A 32 14.11 -36.36 -32.56
C THR A 32 14.58 -35.01 -31.99
N GLU A 33 14.44 -33.93 -32.77
CA GLU A 33 14.83 -32.58 -32.35
C GLU A 33 14.04 -32.13 -31.12
N VAL A 34 14.68 -31.29 -30.30
CA VAL A 34 14.01 -30.63 -29.19
C VAL A 34 13.29 -29.40 -29.75
N PRO A 35 11.94 -29.37 -29.75
CA PRO A 35 11.21 -28.23 -30.27
C PRO A 35 11.45 -27.00 -29.39
N ILE A 36 11.42 -25.82 -30.01
CA ILE A 36 11.41 -24.53 -29.30
C ILE A 36 9.98 -23.99 -29.23
N ILE A 37 9.66 -23.23 -28.18
CA ILE A 37 8.40 -22.48 -28.13
C ILE A 37 8.58 -21.21 -28.96
N GLU A 38 7.77 -21.09 -30.02
CA GLU A 38 7.74 -19.89 -30.86
C GLU A 38 6.75 -18.88 -30.29
N PHE A 39 5.51 -19.32 -30.02
CA PHE A 39 4.43 -18.50 -29.47
C PHE A 39 3.71 -19.19 -28.31
N GLN A 40 3.10 -18.39 -27.45
CA GLN A 40 2.05 -18.81 -26.52
C GLN A 40 0.68 -18.36 -27.05
N TYR A 41 -0.37 -19.15 -26.82
CA TYR A 41 -1.75 -18.73 -27.11
C TYR A 41 -2.63 -18.89 -25.88
N ASP A 42 -3.59 -17.97 -25.75
CA ASP A 42 -4.66 -18.00 -24.76
C ASP A 42 -5.95 -17.49 -25.43
N LEU A 43 -6.81 -18.43 -25.80
CA LEU A 43 -8.06 -18.22 -26.51
C LEU A 43 -9.28 -18.37 -25.58
N THR A 44 -9.06 -18.25 -24.27
CA THR A 44 -10.16 -18.28 -23.30
C THR A 44 -11.03 -17.03 -23.42
N ARG A 45 -12.35 -17.23 -23.46
CA ARG A 45 -13.35 -16.14 -23.50
C ARG A 45 -14.26 -16.22 -22.27
N SER A 46 -14.98 -15.12 -22.02
CA SER A 46 -16.02 -15.06 -20.99
C SER A 46 -17.37 -14.77 -21.67
N PRO A 47 -18.35 -15.69 -21.59
CA PRO A 47 -18.36 -16.92 -20.79
C PRO A 47 -17.49 -18.05 -21.37
N PRO A 48 -17.06 -19.05 -20.56
CA PRO A 48 -16.08 -20.06 -20.95
C PRO A 48 -16.49 -20.92 -22.15
N GLU A 49 -17.79 -21.15 -22.38
CA GLU A 49 -18.30 -21.94 -23.50
C GLU A 49 -17.96 -21.33 -24.87
N GLU A 50 -17.71 -20.01 -24.91
CA GLU A 50 -17.31 -19.29 -26.12
C GLU A 50 -15.81 -19.39 -26.41
N SER A 51 -15.02 -20.03 -25.53
CA SER A 51 -13.59 -20.18 -25.73
C SER A 51 -13.29 -20.96 -27.00
N ILE A 52 -12.41 -20.42 -27.84
CA ILE A 52 -11.94 -21.13 -29.03
C ILE A 52 -10.98 -22.23 -28.58
N LYS A 53 -11.11 -23.41 -29.17
CA LYS A 53 -10.23 -24.54 -28.92
C LYS A 53 -9.46 -24.87 -30.19
N VAL A 54 -8.20 -25.27 -30.00
CA VAL A 54 -7.32 -25.74 -31.08
C VAL A 54 -6.91 -27.19 -30.83
N LYS A 55 -6.56 -27.89 -31.91
CA LYS A 55 -6.18 -29.31 -31.85
C LYS A 55 -4.75 -29.48 -31.37
N CYS A 56 -4.55 -30.25 -30.30
CA CYS A 56 -3.20 -30.65 -29.87
C CYS A 56 -2.76 -31.95 -30.53
N VAL A 57 -1.55 -31.97 -31.10
CA VAL A 57 -0.99 -33.15 -31.79
C VAL A 57 -0.76 -34.38 -30.90
N HIS A 58 -0.69 -34.18 -29.58
CA HIS A 58 -0.48 -35.26 -28.60
C HIS A 58 -1.78 -35.81 -28.00
N CYS A 59 -2.86 -35.04 -28.07
CA CYS A 59 -4.12 -35.52 -27.55
C CYS A 59 -4.72 -36.51 -28.53
N LYS A 60 -5.11 -37.70 -28.05
CA LYS A 60 -5.75 -38.75 -28.86
C LYS A 60 -7.18 -38.41 -29.30
N VAL A 61 -7.54 -37.14 -29.32
CA VAL A 61 -8.87 -36.64 -29.64
C VAL A 61 -8.80 -36.00 -31.01
N SER A 62 -9.69 -36.39 -31.92
CA SER A 62 -9.75 -35.84 -33.28
C SER A 62 -10.23 -34.38 -33.32
N GLN A 63 -10.92 -33.93 -32.26
CA GLN A 63 -11.52 -32.60 -32.14
C GLN A 63 -10.64 -31.61 -31.36
N PRO A 64 -10.74 -30.29 -31.65
CA PRO A 64 -10.04 -29.25 -30.91
C PRO A 64 -10.36 -29.27 -29.42
N ASN A 65 -9.33 -29.18 -28.57
CA ASN A 65 -9.47 -29.55 -27.16
C ASN A 65 -8.75 -28.62 -26.16
N HIS A 66 -7.92 -27.69 -26.63
CA HIS A 66 -7.25 -26.72 -25.75
C HIS A 66 -7.54 -25.29 -26.16
N SER A 67 -7.91 -24.46 -25.19
CA SER A 67 -7.98 -22.99 -25.34
C SER A 67 -6.68 -22.29 -24.96
N LYS A 68 -5.73 -22.99 -24.32
CA LYS A 68 -4.45 -22.44 -23.85
C LYS A 68 -3.31 -23.40 -24.17
N GLY A 69 -2.21 -22.86 -24.67
CA GLY A 69 -1.05 -23.68 -24.99
C GLY A 69 0.07 -22.95 -25.71
N PHE A 70 0.82 -23.71 -26.50
CA PHE A 70 2.03 -23.24 -27.16
C PHE A 70 2.06 -23.69 -28.63
N VAL A 71 2.62 -22.84 -29.47
CA VAL A 71 3.09 -23.18 -30.81
C VAL A 71 4.55 -23.60 -30.68
N LEU A 72 4.83 -24.85 -30.98
CA LEU A 72 6.17 -25.39 -31.02
C LEU A 72 6.71 -25.36 -32.44
N LYS A 73 8.01 -25.11 -32.61
CA LYS A 73 8.71 -25.11 -33.88
C LYS A 73 9.94 -26.00 -33.81
N LEU A 74 10.14 -26.81 -34.85
CA LEU A 74 11.38 -27.57 -35.02
C LEU A 74 12.46 -26.67 -35.63
N PRO A 75 13.64 -26.53 -34.99
CA PRO A 75 14.67 -25.59 -35.45
C PRO A 75 15.16 -25.85 -36.89
N ASN A 76 15.28 -27.11 -37.31
CA ASN A 76 15.87 -27.40 -38.63
C ASN A 76 14.82 -27.51 -39.74
N SER A 77 13.70 -28.21 -39.50
CA SER A 77 12.64 -28.38 -40.52
C SER A 77 11.76 -27.14 -40.64
N GLY A 78 11.67 -26.32 -39.59
CA GLY A 78 10.76 -25.18 -39.53
C GLY A 78 9.29 -25.56 -39.34
N GLU A 79 8.98 -26.86 -39.23
CA GLU A 79 7.63 -27.36 -38.97
C GLU A 79 7.11 -26.87 -37.63
N ARG A 80 5.83 -26.50 -37.60
CA ARG A 80 5.14 -26.01 -36.42
C ARG A 80 4.09 -26.99 -35.97
N PHE A 81 3.82 -27.07 -34.68
CA PHE A 81 2.72 -27.89 -34.16
C PHE A 81 2.17 -27.35 -32.84
N LEU A 82 0.89 -27.59 -32.59
CA LEU A 82 0.19 -27.08 -31.42
C LEU A 82 0.17 -28.09 -30.29
N ILE A 83 0.43 -27.60 -29.08
CA ILE A 83 0.28 -28.38 -27.86
C ILE A 83 -0.52 -27.63 -26.80
N GLY A 84 -1.31 -28.36 -26.02
CA GLY A 84 -1.97 -27.81 -24.85
C GLY A 84 -0.98 -27.42 -23.75
N HIS A 85 -1.37 -26.46 -22.90
CA HIS A 85 -0.48 -25.91 -21.85
C HIS A 85 0.09 -26.96 -20.87
N VAL A 86 -0.65 -28.06 -20.64
CA VAL A 86 -0.22 -29.21 -19.80
C VAL A 86 0.45 -30.31 -20.62
N CYS A 87 0.11 -30.45 -21.90
CA CYS A 87 0.56 -31.57 -22.73
C CYS A 87 2.08 -31.54 -22.94
N GLY A 88 2.68 -30.35 -23.10
CA GLY A 88 4.12 -30.25 -23.26
C GLY A 88 4.91 -30.93 -22.14
N LYS A 89 4.53 -30.70 -20.88
CA LYS A 89 5.18 -31.32 -19.72
C LYS A 89 4.96 -32.83 -19.68
N LEU A 90 3.76 -33.30 -20.02
CA LEU A 90 3.43 -34.73 -20.02
C LEU A 90 4.22 -35.53 -21.06
N HIS A 91 4.44 -34.96 -22.24
CA HIS A 91 5.04 -35.69 -23.37
C HIS A 91 6.56 -35.49 -23.51
N TYR A 92 7.08 -34.34 -23.08
CA TYR A 92 8.50 -33.99 -23.25
C TYR A 92 9.24 -33.78 -21.92
N SER A 93 8.55 -33.91 -20.78
CA SER A 93 9.15 -33.93 -19.43
C SER A 93 10.12 -32.76 -19.20
N ALA A 94 11.34 -33.05 -18.73
CA ALA A 94 12.34 -32.06 -18.37
C ALA A 94 12.78 -31.16 -19.54
N LYS A 95 12.82 -31.70 -20.77
CA LYS A 95 13.22 -30.93 -21.96
C LYS A 95 12.26 -29.78 -22.24
N PHE A 96 10.95 -30.03 -22.12
CA PHE A 96 9.96 -28.97 -22.31
C PHE A 96 9.97 -27.94 -21.19
N GLU A 97 10.19 -28.36 -19.94
CA GLU A 97 10.33 -27.39 -18.84
C GLU A 97 11.54 -26.47 -19.04
N GLN A 98 12.65 -26.97 -19.60
CA GLN A 98 13.79 -26.13 -19.96
C GLN A 98 13.40 -25.09 -21.03
N VAL A 99 12.86 -25.53 -22.17
CA VAL A 99 12.45 -24.63 -23.26
C VAL A 99 11.39 -23.61 -22.79
N ARG A 100 10.46 -24.04 -21.94
CA ARG A 100 9.45 -23.16 -21.34
C ARG A 100 10.05 -22.12 -20.41
N ARG A 101 11.08 -22.46 -19.63
CA ARG A 101 11.80 -21.49 -18.79
C ARG A 101 12.55 -20.48 -19.65
N GLU A 102 13.24 -20.94 -20.69
CA GLU A 102 13.95 -20.08 -21.64
C GLU A 102 12.99 -19.12 -22.35
N PHE A 103 11.86 -19.61 -22.85
CA PHE A 103 10.82 -18.77 -23.47
C PHE A 103 10.25 -17.72 -22.51
N LYS A 104 9.94 -18.11 -21.26
CA LYS A 104 9.47 -17.17 -20.23
C LYS A 104 10.52 -16.12 -19.89
N ASP A 105 11.79 -16.52 -19.80
CA ASP A 105 12.89 -15.59 -19.52
C ASP A 105 13.09 -14.60 -20.68
N GLN A 106 13.08 -15.08 -21.93
CA GLN A 106 13.13 -14.24 -23.13
C GLN A 106 11.97 -13.23 -23.18
N ARG A 107 10.75 -13.67 -22.90
CA ARG A 107 9.58 -12.79 -22.82
C ARG A 107 9.76 -11.73 -21.73
N LYS A 108 10.19 -12.15 -20.54
CA LYS A 108 10.46 -11.23 -19.42
C LYS A 108 11.56 -10.23 -19.77
N ARG A 109 12.61 -10.69 -20.45
CA ARG A 109 13.73 -9.86 -20.93
C ARG A 109 13.25 -8.81 -21.92
N SER A 110 12.42 -9.21 -22.90
CA SER A 110 11.79 -8.29 -23.87
C SER A 110 10.98 -7.20 -23.17
N LEU A 111 10.10 -7.56 -22.23
CA LEU A 111 9.32 -6.59 -21.45
C LEU A 111 10.20 -5.60 -20.67
N GLN A 112 11.29 -6.08 -20.08
CA GLN A 112 12.24 -5.21 -19.37
C GLN A 112 13.01 -4.29 -20.32
N LEU A 113 13.36 -4.74 -21.53
CA LEU A 113 14.00 -3.90 -22.55
C LEU A 113 13.05 -2.80 -23.03
N GLN A 114 11.79 -3.16 -23.32
CA GLN A 114 10.77 -2.18 -23.68
C GLN A 114 10.57 -1.14 -22.58
N ARG A 115 10.54 -1.59 -21.32
CA ARG A 115 10.45 -0.69 -20.17
C ARG A 115 11.68 0.20 -20.01
N LEU A 116 12.89 -0.33 -20.21
CA LEU A 116 14.11 0.47 -20.22
C LEU A 116 14.04 1.56 -21.30
N GLY A 117 13.62 1.21 -22.52
CA GLY A 117 13.45 2.19 -23.59
C GLY A 117 12.46 3.30 -23.23
N ARG A 118 11.30 2.94 -22.67
CA ARG A 118 10.30 3.91 -22.18
C ARG A 118 10.86 4.83 -21.09
N ILE A 119 11.57 4.26 -20.11
CA ILE A 119 12.27 5.03 -19.05
C ILE A 119 13.27 6.00 -19.67
N GLN A 120 14.14 5.54 -20.58
CA GLN A 120 15.16 6.37 -21.21
C GLN A 120 14.58 7.57 -21.98
N VAL A 121 13.41 7.39 -22.61
CA VAL A 121 12.70 8.46 -23.32
C VAL A 121 12.04 9.45 -22.35
N ALA A 122 11.38 8.97 -21.29
CA ALA A 122 10.61 9.82 -20.37
C ALA A 122 11.48 10.53 -19.31
N PHE A 123 12.63 9.97 -18.95
CA PHE A 123 13.45 10.46 -17.83
C PHE A 123 13.94 11.92 -17.95
N PRO A 124 14.42 12.39 -19.12
CA PRO A 124 14.98 13.74 -19.23
C PRO A 124 14.00 14.82 -18.78
N LYS A 125 12.76 14.78 -19.31
CA LYS A 125 11.68 15.70 -18.93
C LYS A 125 11.35 15.58 -17.43
N PHE A 126 11.26 14.34 -16.94
CA PHE A 126 10.99 14.09 -15.53
C PHE A 126 12.06 14.67 -14.57
N ILE A 127 13.35 14.61 -14.93
CA ILE A 127 14.42 15.17 -14.09
C ILE A 127 14.34 16.69 -13.98
N GLU A 128 13.97 17.38 -15.06
CA GLU A 128 13.74 18.82 -15.03
C GLU A 128 12.61 19.18 -14.07
N SER A 129 11.49 18.45 -14.14
CA SER A 129 10.37 18.62 -13.21
C SER A 129 10.74 18.24 -11.78
N LEU A 130 11.57 17.21 -11.58
CA LEU A 130 12.00 16.76 -10.26
C LEU A 130 12.78 17.84 -9.52
N ASP A 131 13.62 18.60 -10.23
CA ASP A 131 14.37 19.71 -9.61
C ASP A 131 13.44 20.83 -9.14
N ILE A 132 12.37 21.12 -9.87
CA ILE A 132 11.33 22.07 -9.46
C ILE A 132 10.60 21.55 -8.21
N ILE A 133 10.21 20.26 -8.21
CA ILE A 133 9.56 19.62 -7.05
C ILE A 133 10.47 19.68 -5.82
N CYS A 134 11.77 19.38 -5.96
CA CYS A 134 12.73 19.38 -4.84
C CYS A 134 12.89 20.76 -4.19
N GLN A 135 12.69 21.84 -4.95
CA GLN A 135 12.82 23.21 -4.47
C GLN A 135 11.49 23.79 -3.97
N HIS A 136 10.40 23.01 -4.00
CA HIS A 136 9.08 23.50 -3.64
C HIS A 136 9.00 23.81 -2.14
N PRO A 137 8.63 25.05 -1.72
CA PRO A 137 8.69 25.49 -0.32
C PRO A 137 7.81 24.69 0.64
N THR A 138 6.72 24.10 0.13
CA THR A 138 5.78 23.27 0.90
C THR A 138 6.43 22.14 1.68
N PHE A 139 7.51 21.54 1.18
CA PHE A 139 8.21 20.47 1.91
C PHE A 139 8.95 21.00 3.14
N ALA A 140 9.58 22.18 3.03
CA ALA A 140 10.21 22.83 4.18
C ALA A 140 9.16 23.28 5.21
N THR A 141 8.03 23.83 4.75
CA THR A 141 6.90 24.17 5.63
C THR A 141 6.35 22.93 6.34
N TYR A 142 6.24 21.80 5.64
CA TYR A 142 5.83 20.54 6.25
C TYR A 142 6.76 20.13 7.40
N ASP A 143 8.08 20.16 7.15
CA ASP A 143 9.07 19.76 8.14
C ASP A 143 9.04 20.67 9.37
N GLU A 144 8.97 21.99 9.17
CA GLU A 144 8.85 22.98 10.25
C GLU A 144 7.62 22.75 11.12
N LEU A 145 6.45 22.54 10.50
CA LEU A 145 5.20 22.33 11.23
C LEU A 145 5.17 20.98 11.94
N ASN A 146 5.70 19.92 11.33
CA ASN A 146 5.79 18.60 11.96
C ASN A 146 6.74 18.63 13.17
N ILE A 147 7.91 19.26 13.04
CA ILE A 147 8.84 19.48 14.16
C ILE A 147 8.16 20.30 15.26
N THR A 148 7.48 21.38 14.91
CA THR A 148 6.76 22.22 15.89
C THR A 148 5.68 21.42 16.63
N LEU A 149 4.90 20.60 15.92
CA LEU A 149 3.90 19.72 16.53
C LEU A 149 4.56 18.71 17.49
N ILE A 150 5.66 18.07 17.08
CA ILE A 150 6.37 17.09 17.92
C ILE A 150 7.00 17.74 19.15
N ASP A 151 7.61 18.91 19.00
CA ASP A 151 8.40 19.55 20.06
C ASP A 151 7.55 20.38 21.02
N LYS A 152 6.52 21.06 20.53
CA LYS A 152 5.69 21.98 21.33
C LYS A 152 4.36 21.36 21.76
N PHE A 153 3.93 20.29 21.11
CA PHE A 153 2.66 19.62 21.35
C PHE A 153 2.86 18.10 21.51
N SER A 154 3.93 17.66 22.17
CA SER A 154 4.33 16.23 22.24
C SER A 154 3.23 15.30 22.73
N ASP A 155 2.53 15.68 23.80
CA ASP A 155 1.50 14.83 24.42
C ASP A 155 0.28 14.72 23.51
N LEU A 156 -0.13 15.85 22.92
CA LEU A 156 -1.18 15.90 21.91
C LEU A 156 -0.78 15.06 20.67
N GLN A 157 0.43 15.24 20.17
CA GLN A 157 0.95 14.52 19.01
C GLN A 157 0.92 13.00 19.24
N HIS A 158 1.38 12.54 20.41
CA HIS A 158 1.40 11.12 20.76
C HIS A 158 -0.01 10.52 20.80
N ALA A 159 -0.95 11.24 21.42
CA ALA A 159 -2.33 10.80 21.52
C ALA A 159 -3.03 10.78 20.15
N LEU A 160 -2.81 11.81 19.32
CA LEU A 160 -3.34 11.86 17.95
C LEU A 160 -2.76 10.75 17.07
N ALA A 161 -1.46 10.48 17.15
CA ALA A 161 -0.81 9.41 16.38
C ALA A 161 -1.38 8.01 16.74
N SER A 162 -1.83 7.82 17.98
CA SER A 162 -2.40 6.56 18.48
C SER A 162 -3.91 6.42 18.23
N SER A 163 -4.58 7.52 17.89
CA SER A 163 -6.06 7.61 17.78
C SER A 163 -6.65 6.91 16.55
N SER A 164 -5.82 6.54 15.57
CA SER A 164 -6.27 6.06 14.24
C SER A 164 -7.24 7.04 13.54
N GLY A 165 -7.16 8.34 13.85
CA GLY A 165 -8.04 9.38 13.31
C GLY A 165 -9.36 9.56 14.07
N GLU A 166 -9.60 8.78 15.14
CA GLU A 166 -10.81 8.86 15.96
C GLU A 166 -10.50 9.48 17.33
N LEU A 167 -11.13 10.61 17.61
CA LEU A 167 -10.99 11.34 18.87
C LEU A 167 -11.93 10.72 19.90
N LYS A 168 -11.37 9.99 20.87
CA LYS A 168 -12.10 9.21 21.87
C LYS A 168 -11.91 9.79 23.26
N ILE A 169 -12.98 9.80 24.06
CA ILE A 169 -12.91 10.12 25.50
C ILE A 169 -13.35 8.92 26.33
N PRO A 170 -12.73 8.69 27.50
CA PRO A 170 -13.23 7.70 28.44
C PRO A 170 -14.56 8.17 29.03
N VAL A 171 -15.55 7.29 29.03
CA VAL A 171 -16.85 7.49 29.66
C VAL A 171 -17.08 6.31 30.60
N GLU A 172 -17.39 6.59 31.86
CA GLU A 172 -17.81 5.57 32.80
C GLU A 172 -19.24 5.12 32.46
N VAL A 173 -19.37 3.86 32.06
CA VAL A 173 -20.66 3.23 31.77
C VAL A 173 -20.91 2.15 32.80
N ARG A 174 -22.14 2.10 33.30
CA ARG A 174 -22.57 1.11 34.28
C ARG A 174 -22.45 -0.31 33.71
N ASP A 175 -21.79 -1.20 34.43
CA ASP A 175 -21.49 -2.56 33.97
C ASP A 175 -22.54 -3.56 34.46
N HIS A 176 -23.72 -3.51 33.84
CA HIS A 176 -24.85 -4.36 34.21
C HIS A 176 -24.55 -5.86 34.20
N ALA A 177 -23.62 -6.32 33.35
CA ALA A 177 -23.23 -7.73 33.30
C ALA A 177 -22.50 -8.15 34.59
N ARG A 178 -21.61 -7.29 35.10
CA ARG A 178 -20.91 -7.52 36.36
C ARG A 178 -21.84 -7.37 37.56
N GLU A 179 -22.76 -6.42 37.52
CA GLU A 179 -23.81 -6.28 38.54
C GLU A 179 -24.67 -7.53 38.64
N LEU A 180 -25.08 -8.10 37.50
CA LEU A 180 -25.88 -9.33 37.47
C LEU A 180 -25.14 -10.49 38.16
N ASN A 181 -23.84 -10.65 37.90
CA ASN A 181 -23.02 -11.68 38.55
C ASN A 181 -22.81 -11.42 40.05
N GLY A 182 -22.82 -10.16 40.48
CA GLY A 182 -22.73 -9.77 41.89
C GLY A 182 -24.06 -9.89 42.65
N THR A 183 -25.19 -10.10 41.95
CA THR A 183 -26.53 -10.16 42.53
C THR A 183 -26.65 -11.27 43.57
N ASN A 184 -26.06 -12.45 43.33
CA ASN A 184 -26.14 -13.57 44.27
C ASN A 184 -25.54 -13.26 45.64
N ASN A 185 -24.40 -12.55 45.66
CA ASN A 185 -23.76 -12.15 46.92
C ASN A 185 -24.59 -11.10 47.64
N TYR A 186 -25.11 -10.11 46.89
CA TYR A 186 -25.99 -9.09 47.44
C TYR A 186 -27.30 -9.68 47.99
N GLU A 187 -27.93 -10.62 47.28
CA GLU A 187 -29.16 -11.28 47.71
C GLU A 187 -28.95 -12.06 49.00
N ALA A 188 -27.83 -12.79 49.13
CA ALA A 188 -27.46 -13.49 50.36
C ALA A 188 -27.24 -12.52 51.54
N GLU A 189 -26.43 -11.48 51.35
CA GLU A 189 -26.16 -10.46 52.39
C GLU A 189 -27.45 -9.73 52.81
N LYS A 190 -28.32 -9.45 51.84
CA LYS A 190 -29.61 -8.80 52.09
C LYS A 190 -30.57 -9.71 52.84
N GLU A 191 -30.65 -11.00 52.48
CA GLU A 191 -31.46 -11.98 53.19
C GLU A 191 -30.99 -12.13 54.65
N GLU A 192 -29.69 -12.21 54.89
CA GLU A 192 -29.11 -12.20 56.24
C GLU A 192 -29.50 -10.93 57.01
N TRP A 193 -29.35 -9.76 56.40
CA TRP A 193 -29.74 -8.50 57.01
C TRP A 193 -31.25 -8.46 57.33
N ASP A 194 -32.10 -8.89 56.39
CA ASP A 194 -33.54 -8.84 56.52
C ASP A 194 -34.06 -9.75 57.63
N ASN A 195 -33.40 -10.90 57.85
CA ASN A 195 -33.69 -11.84 58.93
C ASN A 195 -33.29 -11.37 60.34
N LEU A 196 -32.53 -10.28 60.47
CA LEU A 196 -32.18 -9.73 61.79
C LEU A 196 -33.38 -9.08 62.49
N THR A 197 -33.44 -9.25 63.82
CA THR A 197 -34.44 -8.57 64.66
C THR A 197 -34.26 -7.05 64.65
N VAL A 198 -35.33 -6.30 64.98
CA VAL A 198 -35.29 -4.83 65.05
C VAL A 198 -34.20 -4.34 66.00
N THR A 199 -34.01 -5.01 67.15
CA THR A 199 -32.96 -4.68 68.12
C THR A 199 -31.56 -4.91 67.55
N ALA A 200 -31.33 -6.03 66.84
CA ALA A 200 -30.06 -6.31 66.19
C ALA A 200 -29.74 -5.30 65.08
N LYS A 201 -30.72 -4.97 64.22
CA LYS A 201 -30.59 -3.92 63.20
C LYS A 201 -30.28 -2.55 63.81
N LYS A 202 -30.87 -2.22 64.97
CA LYS A 202 -30.61 -0.95 65.68
C LYS A 202 -29.19 -0.92 66.25
N ASN A 203 -28.70 -2.03 66.80
CA ASN A 203 -27.34 -2.14 67.32
C ASN A 203 -26.29 -2.03 66.19
N LEU A 204 -26.47 -2.75 65.07
CA LEU A 204 -25.57 -2.64 63.91
C LEU A 204 -25.53 -1.22 63.32
N ARG A 205 -26.67 -0.53 63.28
CA ARG A 205 -26.71 0.88 62.86
C ARG A 205 -26.02 1.82 63.85
N ALA A 206 -26.08 1.53 65.14
CA ALA A 206 -25.34 2.29 66.16
C ALA A 206 -23.81 2.09 66.01
N GLU A 207 -23.39 0.94 65.48
CA GLU A 207 -22.01 0.65 65.08
C GLU A 207 -21.64 1.21 63.70
N GLY A 208 -22.58 1.87 63.01
CA GLY A 208 -22.36 2.48 61.69
C GLY A 208 -22.51 1.53 60.50
N ILE A 209 -22.91 0.27 60.73
CA ILE A 209 -23.15 -0.70 59.66
C ILE A 209 -24.49 -0.39 58.99
N LYS A 210 -24.45 -0.17 57.68
CA LYS A 210 -25.62 0.13 56.85
C LYS A 210 -26.18 -1.16 56.24
N PRO A 211 -27.48 -1.18 55.85
CA PRO A 211 -28.02 -2.26 55.06
C PRO A 211 -27.19 -2.45 53.77
N PRO A 212 -27.00 -3.70 53.32
CA PRO A 212 -26.32 -3.96 52.05
C PRO A 212 -27.06 -3.26 50.92
N GLU A 213 -26.32 -2.56 50.06
CA GLU A 213 -26.83 -1.92 48.85
C GLU A 213 -26.36 -2.72 47.63
N PRO A 214 -27.16 -2.77 46.55
CA PRO A 214 -26.75 -3.49 45.34
C PRO A 214 -25.46 -2.86 44.80
N PRO A 215 -24.41 -3.65 44.57
CA PRO A 215 -23.13 -3.12 44.13
C PRO A 215 -23.30 -2.47 42.75
N LYS A 216 -22.80 -1.24 42.62
CA LYS A 216 -22.73 -0.54 41.33
C LYS A 216 -21.34 -0.69 40.77
N TYR A 217 -21.23 -1.34 39.62
CA TYR A 217 -19.97 -1.48 38.92
C TYR A 217 -19.96 -0.56 37.71
N TYR A 218 -18.82 0.10 37.49
CA TYR A 218 -18.58 0.93 36.33
C TYR A 218 -17.40 0.36 35.55
N LYS A 219 -17.46 0.50 34.24
CA LYS A 219 -16.34 0.23 33.35
C LYS A 219 -16.10 1.42 32.44
N THR A 220 -14.85 1.65 32.12
CA THR A 220 -14.47 2.68 31.15
C THR A 220 -14.77 2.18 29.75
N GLN A 221 -15.61 2.91 29.03
CA GLN A 221 -15.80 2.74 27.58
C GLN A 221 -15.30 3.98 26.85
N PHE A 222 -14.79 3.80 25.64
CA PHE A 222 -14.31 4.92 24.83
C PHE A 222 -15.42 5.38 23.88
N LYS A 223 -15.90 6.62 24.07
CA LYS A 223 -16.88 7.26 23.18
C LYS A 223 -16.14 8.10 22.14
N VAL A 224 -16.43 7.89 20.85
CA VAL A 224 -15.94 8.76 19.77
C VAL A 224 -16.68 10.09 19.84
N VAL A 225 -15.95 11.18 20.06
CA VAL A 225 -16.49 12.55 20.11
C VAL A 225 -16.16 13.36 18.86
N GLY A 226 -15.23 12.88 18.04
CA GLY A 226 -14.86 13.51 16.79
C GLY A 226 -13.97 12.64 15.93
N ARG A 227 -13.70 13.11 14.72
CA ARG A 227 -12.75 12.53 13.78
C ARG A 227 -11.92 13.66 13.17
N PHE A 228 -10.70 13.34 12.76
CA PHE A 228 -9.86 14.28 12.02
C PHE A 228 -9.16 13.56 10.86
N ASN A 229 -8.81 14.33 9.84
CA ASN A 229 -8.03 13.85 8.70
C ASN A 229 -6.57 14.28 8.84
N GLY A 230 -5.67 13.68 8.05
CA GLY A 230 -4.25 14.02 8.10
C GLY A 230 -3.47 13.27 9.19
N LEU A 231 -3.91 12.07 9.57
CA LEU A 231 -3.22 11.23 10.57
C LEU A 231 -1.72 11.07 10.28
N ASP A 232 -1.34 10.93 9.01
CA ASP A 232 0.08 10.77 8.64
C ASP A 232 0.94 11.97 9.02
N PHE A 233 0.38 13.18 9.10
CA PHE A 233 1.11 14.37 9.58
C PHE A 233 1.42 14.31 11.09
N THR A 234 0.61 13.57 11.85
CA THR A 234 0.81 13.45 13.31
C THR A 234 1.92 12.47 13.67
N ARG A 235 2.46 11.71 12.71
CA ARG A 235 3.50 10.71 12.98
C ARG A 235 4.88 11.37 12.93
N ARG A 236 5.78 10.93 13.81
CA ARG A 236 7.20 11.29 13.71
C ARG A 236 7.78 10.68 12.43
N GLN A 237 8.38 11.52 11.61
CA GLN A 237 8.94 11.16 10.31
C GLN A 237 10.29 11.83 10.11
N SER A 238 11.08 11.32 9.16
CA SER A 238 12.27 12.00 8.65
C SER A 238 11.89 13.28 7.93
N GLN A 239 12.83 14.22 7.88
CA GLN A 239 12.65 15.48 7.13
C GLN A 239 12.43 15.17 5.65
N THR A 240 11.32 15.72 5.15
CA THR A 240 10.79 15.55 3.80
C THR A 240 11.76 16.12 2.78
N VAL A 241 12.42 17.24 3.09
CA VAL A 241 13.46 17.85 2.23
C VAL A 241 14.68 16.94 2.06
N ASP A 242 15.17 16.36 3.15
CA ASP A 242 16.31 15.44 3.12
C ASP A 242 15.98 14.16 2.35
N GLU A 243 14.78 13.61 2.58
CA GLU A 243 14.31 12.44 1.86
C GLU A 243 14.16 12.70 0.37
N LEU A 244 13.55 13.83 -0.01
CA LEU A 244 13.36 14.22 -1.40
C LEU A 244 14.69 14.45 -2.10
N THR A 245 15.64 15.11 -1.44
CA THR A 245 17.01 15.31 -1.94
C THR A 245 17.71 13.97 -2.16
N ARG A 246 17.63 13.06 -1.18
CA ARG A 246 18.17 11.70 -1.30
C ARG A 246 17.55 10.97 -2.49
N ILE A 247 16.23 10.99 -2.62
CA ILE A 247 15.51 10.32 -3.71
C ILE A 247 15.90 10.91 -5.07
N SER A 248 15.98 12.23 -5.18
CA SER A 248 16.39 12.92 -6.41
C SER A 248 17.80 12.53 -6.83
N ASN A 249 18.75 12.53 -5.91
CA ASN A 249 20.12 12.09 -6.19
C ASN A 249 20.18 10.64 -6.66
N LEU A 250 19.41 9.74 -6.02
CA LEU A 250 19.35 8.33 -6.40
C LEU A 250 18.69 8.13 -7.78
N LEU A 251 17.66 8.90 -8.11
CA LEU A 251 17.01 8.86 -9.43
C LEU A 251 17.96 9.36 -10.52
N LYS A 252 18.65 10.48 -10.30
CA LYS A 252 19.67 11.01 -11.22
C LYS A 252 20.81 10.02 -11.45
N ALA A 253 21.29 9.38 -10.37
CA ALA A 253 22.31 8.34 -10.47
C ALA A 253 21.81 7.12 -11.25
N SER A 254 20.58 6.66 -10.96
CA SER A 254 19.95 5.54 -11.67
C SER A 254 19.77 5.85 -13.16
N TYR A 255 19.41 7.08 -13.51
CA TYR A 255 19.30 7.50 -14.90
C TYR A 255 20.64 7.43 -15.64
N LYS A 256 21.69 8.00 -15.04
CA LYS A 256 23.04 7.95 -15.62
C LYS A 256 23.53 6.52 -15.84
N GLU A 257 23.22 5.64 -14.89
CA GLU A 257 23.52 4.21 -15.01
C GLU A 257 22.71 3.55 -16.14
N LEU A 258 21.39 3.77 -16.17
CA LEU A 258 20.50 3.15 -17.16
C LEU A 258 20.67 3.70 -18.57
N SER A 259 21.12 4.94 -18.75
CA SER A 259 21.38 5.53 -20.08
C SER A 259 22.65 5.00 -20.74
N THR A 260 23.58 4.45 -19.96
CA THR A 260 24.88 3.96 -20.43
C THR A 260 25.00 2.43 -20.36
N ILE A 261 23.94 1.75 -19.95
CA ILE A 261 23.97 0.32 -19.66
C ILE A 261 24.08 -0.53 -20.93
N GLN A 262 25.04 -1.45 -20.94
CA GLN A 262 25.15 -2.47 -21.99
C GLN A 262 24.26 -3.66 -21.62
N THR A 263 23.03 -3.65 -22.11
CA THR A 263 21.98 -4.60 -21.70
C THR A 263 22.37 -6.06 -21.98
N ASN A 264 23.11 -6.34 -23.04
CA ASN A 264 23.61 -7.67 -23.42
C ASN A 264 24.55 -8.31 -22.37
N THR A 265 25.15 -7.50 -21.48
CA THR A 265 26.03 -7.96 -20.38
C THR A 265 25.25 -8.39 -19.13
N LEU A 266 23.96 -8.05 -19.04
CA LEU A 266 23.14 -8.27 -17.85
C LEU A 266 22.17 -9.44 -18.02
N ARG A 267 21.96 -10.16 -16.93
CA ARG A 267 20.87 -11.14 -16.80
C ARG A 267 19.53 -10.41 -16.69
N THR A 268 18.46 -11.08 -17.10
CA THR A 268 17.06 -10.62 -16.95
C THR A 268 16.73 -10.18 -15.52
N SER A 269 17.21 -10.91 -14.52
CA SER A 269 17.00 -10.54 -13.11
C SER A 269 17.71 -9.24 -12.72
N GLU A 270 18.90 -9.01 -13.23
CA GLU A 270 19.73 -7.84 -12.90
C GLU A 270 19.17 -6.56 -13.52
N LEU A 271 18.78 -6.61 -14.81
CA LEU A 271 18.09 -5.48 -15.42
C LEU A 271 16.78 -5.18 -14.70
N GLY A 272 15.99 -6.23 -14.39
CA GLY A 272 14.74 -6.08 -13.64
C GLY A 272 14.94 -5.42 -12.28
N ALA A 273 16.00 -5.79 -11.55
CA ALA A 273 16.30 -5.20 -10.25
C ALA A 273 16.64 -3.70 -10.37
N ARG A 274 17.42 -3.30 -11.38
CA ARG A 274 17.77 -1.90 -11.64
C ARG A 274 16.53 -1.06 -12.00
N LEU A 275 15.66 -1.56 -12.88
CA LEU A 275 14.40 -0.88 -13.23
C LEU A 275 13.46 -0.77 -12.02
N LYS A 276 13.46 -1.77 -11.13
CA LYS A 276 12.65 -1.75 -9.90
C LYS A 276 13.08 -0.65 -8.92
N VAL A 277 14.37 -0.28 -8.89
CA VAL A 277 14.86 0.85 -8.08
C VAL A 277 14.19 2.14 -8.51
N VAL A 278 14.08 2.41 -9.82
CA VAL A 278 13.41 3.60 -10.36
C VAL A 278 11.94 3.65 -9.93
N SER A 279 11.19 2.56 -10.07
CA SER A 279 9.80 2.49 -9.59
C SER A 279 9.66 2.76 -8.11
N LYS A 280 10.54 2.14 -7.30
CA LYS A 280 10.51 2.32 -5.86
C LYS A 280 10.70 3.79 -5.50
N LEU A 281 11.69 4.45 -6.10
CA LEU A 281 11.98 5.86 -5.87
C LEU A 281 10.86 6.78 -6.36
N ALA A 282 10.26 6.52 -7.53
CA ALA A 282 9.10 7.27 -8.02
C ALA A 282 7.89 7.16 -7.08
N ASN A 283 7.63 5.96 -6.55
CA ASN A 283 6.58 5.73 -5.56
C ASN A 283 6.88 6.40 -4.21
N GLU A 284 8.15 6.49 -3.81
CA GLU A 284 8.57 7.24 -2.63
C GLU A 284 8.24 8.75 -2.77
N ILE A 285 8.41 9.35 -3.96
CA ILE A 285 8.00 10.74 -4.23
C ILE A 285 6.49 10.90 -4.10
N GLN A 286 5.68 9.99 -4.66
CA GLN A 286 4.24 10.00 -4.44
C GLN A 286 3.85 9.86 -2.96
N GLY A 287 4.66 9.14 -2.17
CA GLY A 287 4.50 9.05 -0.72
C GLY A 287 4.77 10.38 0.00
N LEU A 288 5.80 11.12 -0.42
CA LEU A 288 6.09 12.48 0.07
C LEU A 288 4.93 13.45 -0.24
N ALA A 289 4.40 13.40 -1.46
CA ALA A 289 3.24 14.19 -1.85
C ALA A 289 1.97 13.87 -1.03
N ARG A 290 1.73 12.59 -0.74
CA ARG A 290 0.61 12.18 0.12
C ARG A 290 0.76 12.74 1.54
N ARG A 291 1.99 12.82 2.06
CA ARG A 291 2.28 13.45 3.35
C ARG A 291 1.99 14.94 3.34
N THR A 292 2.40 15.68 2.32
CA THR A 292 2.05 17.11 2.22
C THR A 292 0.54 17.33 2.14
N ASN A 293 -0.20 16.46 1.46
CA ASN A 293 -1.66 16.51 1.45
C ASN A 293 -2.25 16.20 2.83
N ALA A 294 -1.66 15.26 3.59
CA ALA A 294 -2.08 14.97 4.95
C ALA A 294 -1.88 16.16 5.89
N MET A 295 -0.82 16.96 5.72
CA MET A 295 -0.64 18.23 6.44
C MET A 295 -1.77 19.21 6.13
N THR A 296 -2.06 19.45 4.84
CA THR A 296 -3.16 20.35 4.45
C THR A 296 -4.51 19.88 5.01
N ALA A 297 -4.75 18.57 5.04
CA ALA A 297 -5.95 18.00 5.65
C ALA A 297 -5.96 18.20 7.18
N PHE A 298 -4.83 17.99 7.87
CA PHE A 298 -4.72 18.16 9.32
C PHE A 298 -5.10 19.59 9.76
N PHE A 299 -4.61 20.59 9.04
CA PHE A 299 -4.84 22.00 9.38
C PHE A 299 -6.19 22.57 8.91
N GLN A 300 -7.10 21.75 8.37
CA GLN A 300 -8.45 22.23 8.07
C GLN A 300 -9.14 22.75 9.35
N PRO A 301 -9.83 23.91 9.31
CA PRO A 301 -10.41 24.53 10.49
C PRO A 301 -11.30 23.59 11.31
N GLU A 302 -12.07 22.72 10.64
CA GLU A 302 -12.95 21.74 11.27
C GLU A 302 -12.16 20.69 12.06
N ASN A 303 -11.04 20.22 11.51
CA ASN A 303 -10.16 19.26 12.19
C ASN A 303 -9.50 19.90 13.40
N LEU A 304 -8.99 21.13 13.27
CA LEU A 304 -8.35 21.84 14.38
C LEU A 304 -9.36 22.14 15.51
N ALA A 305 -10.59 22.53 15.17
CA ALA A 305 -11.66 22.73 16.15
C ALA A 305 -12.03 21.43 16.88
N ALA A 306 -12.15 20.31 16.15
CA ALA A 306 -12.42 19.00 16.73
C ALA A 306 -11.28 18.54 17.65
N ILE A 307 -10.02 18.71 17.22
CA ILE A 307 -8.83 18.37 18.01
C ILE A 307 -8.78 19.23 19.28
N ALA A 308 -8.97 20.54 19.18
CA ALA A 308 -8.95 21.43 20.35
C ALA A 308 -10.08 21.11 21.34
N SER A 309 -11.29 20.86 20.84
CA SER A 309 -12.43 20.49 21.68
C SER A 309 -12.22 19.16 22.40
N TRP A 310 -11.70 18.16 21.70
CA TRP A 310 -11.36 16.86 22.27
C TRP A 310 -10.22 16.97 23.30
N ALA A 311 -9.16 17.70 22.98
CA ALA A 311 -8.01 17.86 23.86
C ALA A 311 -8.41 18.52 25.19
N ASN A 312 -9.27 19.53 25.15
CA ASN A 312 -9.79 20.17 26.37
C ASN A 312 -10.70 19.25 27.22
N GLN A 313 -11.19 18.13 26.66
CA GLN A 313 -11.96 17.12 27.39
C GLN A 313 -11.10 15.93 27.84
N HIS A 314 -9.84 15.86 27.39
CA HIS A 314 -8.94 14.77 27.68
C HIS A 314 -8.29 14.98 29.05
N THR A 315 -8.41 14.00 29.95
CA THR A 315 -7.92 14.12 31.34
C THR A 315 -6.42 14.27 31.45
N ASP A 316 -5.68 13.78 30.46
CA ASP A 316 -4.22 13.72 30.48
C ASP A 316 -3.56 15.00 29.98
N PHE A 317 -4.33 15.94 29.43
CA PHE A 317 -3.78 17.21 28.96
C PHE A 317 -3.98 18.31 29.99
N HIS A 318 -2.94 19.10 30.19
CA HIS A 318 -2.93 20.19 31.17
C HIS A 318 -2.99 21.57 30.50
N GLU A 319 -2.77 21.61 29.19
CA GLU A 319 -2.83 22.78 28.35
C GLU A 319 -4.28 23.07 27.94
N HIS A 320 -4.59 24.36 27.79
CA HIS A 320 -5.84 24.76 27.17
C HIS A 320 -5.65 24.95 25.66
N TYR A 321 -6.42 24.22 24.86
CA TYR A 321 -6.34 24.24 23.41
C TYR A 321 -7.42 25.12 22.79
N SER A 322 -7.07 25.86 21.74
CA SER A 322 -8.01 26.63 20.92
C SER A 322 -7.59 26.62 19.46
N ALA A 323 -8.56 26.71 18.56
CA ALA A 323 -8.33 26.76 17.12
C ALA A 323 -8.84 28.09 16.55
N SER A 324 -8.08 28.69 15.63
CA SER A 324 -8.47 29.91 14.93
C SER A 324 -7.92 29.92 13.51
N GLY A 325 -8.80 29.82 12.52
CA GLY A 325 -8.42 29.64 11.12
C GLY A 325 -7.61 28.34 10.95
N TYR A 326 -6.41 28.45 10.40
CA TYR A 326 -5.49 27.34 10.19
C TYR A 326 -4.46 27.16 11.32
N ASN A 327 -4.74 27.71 12.50
CA ASN A 327 -3.82 27.66 13.65
C ASN A 327 -4.43 26.89 14.81
N LEU A 328 -3.63 26.01 15.40
CA LEU A 328 -3.85 25.40 16.70
C LEU A 328 -2.98 26.11 17.74
N MET A 329 -3.60 26.52 18.84
CA MET A 329 -2.94 27.21 19.94
C MET A 329 -3.09 26.40 21.22
N ALA A 330 -2.03 26.31 22.01
CA ALA A 330 -2.05 25.75 23.35
C ALA A 330 -1.52 26.77 24.36
N THR A 331 -2.19 26.89 25.50
CA THR A 331 -1.73 27.72 26.63
C THR A 331 -1.45 26.81 27.81
N ASP A 332 -0.19 26.73 28.25
CA ASP A 332 0.19 25.91 29.40
C ASP A 332 0.19 26.75 30.68
N SER A 333 -0.79 26.51 31.55
CA SER A 333 -0.91 27.20 32.84
C SER A 333 0.19 26.82 33.84
N ARG A 334 0.85 25.66 33.69
CA ARG A 334 1.91 25.19 34.60
C ARG A 334 3.18 26.02 34.47
N TYR A 335 3.48 26.54 33.28
CA TYR A 335 4.68 27.32 32.98
C TYR A 335 4.37 28.80 32.74
N GLY A 336 3.58 29.40 33.62
CA GLY A 336 3.31 30.84 33.58
C GLY A 336 2.47 31.30 32.39
N GLY A 337 1.61 30.43 31.84
CA GLY A 337 0.73 30.78 30.73
C GLY A 337 1.44 30.87 29.38
N LYS A 338 2.54 30.12 29.21
CA LYS A 338 3.27 30.09 27.94
C LYS A 338 2.36 29.62 26.81
N LYS A 339 2.33 30.40 25.72
CA LYS A 339 1.52 30.14 24.55
C LYS A 339 2.35 29.51 23.43
N TYR A 340 1.84 28.44 22.86
CA TYR A 340 2.38 27.75 21.68
C TYR A 340 1.39 27.87 20.53
N VAL A 341 1.92 27.99 19.31
CA VAL A 341 1.11 28.08 18.09
C VAL A 341 1.74 27.19 17.03
N VAL A 342 0.91 26.41 16.35
CA VAL A 342 1.28 25.68 15.14
C VAL A 342 0.17 25.89 14.11
N GLY A 343 0.51 26.27 12.88
CA GLY A 343 -0.49 26.58 11.86
C GLY A 343 0.10 26.80 10.48
N LEU A 344 -0.74 26.63 9.46
CA LEU A 344 -0.32 26.91 8.09
C LEU A 344 -0.01 28.40 7.93
N PRO A 345 1.06 28.77 7.20
CA PRO A 345 1.33 30.16 6.89
C PRO A 345 0.21 30.73 6.00
N SER A 346 0.03 32.05 6.06
CA SER A 346 -0.91 32.79 5.23
C SER A 346 -0.13 33.71 4.28
N PRO A 347 -0.20 33.52 2.94
CA PRO A 347 -1.03 32.55 2.24
C PRO A 347 -0.55 31.10 2.39
N THR A 348 -1.47 30.14 2.29
CA THR A 348 -1.13 28.71 2.32
C THR A 348 -0.25 28.35 1.12
N PRO A 349 0.83 27.57 1.32
CA PRO A 349 1.68 27.15 0.21
C PRO A 349 0.86 26.36 -0.80
N SER A 350 1.08 26.60 -2.11
CA SER A 350 0.53 25.74 -3.14
C SER A 350 1.07 24.32 -2.97
N LEU A 351 0.32 23.31 -3.43
CA LEU A 351 0.88 21.97 -3.53
C LEU A 351 1.81 21.90 -4.75
N PRO A 352 2.90 21.12 -4.69
CA PRO A 352 3.74 20.89 -5.86
C PRO A 352 2.90 20.24 -6.96
N ASP A 353 3.11 20.66 -8.21
CA ASP A 353 2.54 19.96 -9.37
C ASP A 353 3.27 18.63 -9.56
N LEU A 354 2.49 17.55 -9.66
CA LEU A 354 2.99 16.18 -9.81
C LEU A 354 2.55 15.54 -11.13
N ASN A 355 1.92 16.28 -12.04
CA ASN A 355 1.46 15.75 -13.31
C ASN A 355 2.59 15.09 -14.09
N GLU A 356 3.76 15.72 -14.13
CA GLU A 356 4.95 15.18 -14.80
C GLU A 356 5.49 13.89 -14.15
N LEU A 357 5.37 13.75 -12.82
CA LEU A 357 5.69 12.50 -12.13
C LEU A 357 4.68 11.40 -12.48
N LEU A 358 3.39 11.73 -12.57
CA LEU A 358 2.33 10.79 -12.92
C LEU A 358 2.47 10.33 -14.38
N GLU A 359 2.69 11.25 -15.30
CA GLU A 359 3.01 10.97 -16.71
C GLU A 359 4.24 10.07 -16.82
N PHE A 360 5.31 10.36 -16.07
CA PHE A 360 6.50 9.51 -16.04
C PHE A 360 6.18 8.09 -15.56
N ILE A 361 5.43 7.95 -14.45
CA ILE A 361 5.07 6.62 -13.90
C ILE A 361 4.22 5.82 -14.89
N GLU A 362 3.29 6.48 -15.58
CA GLU A 362 2.43 5.85 -16.59
C GLU A 362 3.23 5.46 -17.84
N GLN A 363 3.95 6.40 -18.45
CA GLN A 363 4.75 6.17 -19.65
C GLN A 363 5.82 5.09 -19.44
N ALA A 364 6.49 5.12 -18.29
CA ALA A 364 7.52 4.14 -17.96
C ALA A 364 6.96 2.83 -17.38
N ASP A 365 5.63 2.69 -17.27
CA ASP A 365 4.97 1.47 -16.78
C ASP A 365 5.57 1.02 -15.43
N LEU A 366 5.66 2.02 -14.55
CA LEU A 366 6.18 1.88 -13.19
C LEU A 366 5.07 1.58 -12.19
N ALA A 367 3.80 1.69 -12.62
CA ALA A 367 2.66 1.28 -11.82
C ALA A 367 2.82 -0.18 -11.41
N THR A 368 2.72 -0.46 -10.12
CA THR A 368 2.71 -1.82 -9.60
C THR A 368 1.42 -2.50 -10.05
N HIS A 369 1.51 -3.40 -11.03
CA HIS A 369 0.49 -4.42 -11.28
C HIS A 369 0.51 -5.50 -10.20
#